data_AF-A0A6G1PQE5-F1
#
_entry.id   AF-A0A6G1PQE5-F1
#
_cell.length_a   1.000
_cell.length_b   1.000
_cell.length_c   1.000
_cell.angle_alpha   90.00
_cell.angle_beta   90.00
_cell.angle_gamma   90.00
#
_symmetry.space_group_name_H-M   'P 1'
#
loop_
_entity.id
_entity.type
_entity.pdbx_description
1 polymer ?
#
loop_
_entity_poly.entity_id
_entity_poly.type
_entity_poly.pdbx_seq_one_letter_code
_entity_poly.pdbx_strand_id
1 'polypeptide(L)'
;MEDSDLGNLDEASLDAQWEQWKITYKKKYNSPKEEAERRAIWEESMRRIVAHNKEAALGKHTFTMGMNHLGDLRPEEVCCGGLCVPKDGKRPSHPK
;
A
#
# COMPACT_ATOMS: atom_id res chain seq x y z
N MET A 1 -14.00 21.70 11.02
CA MET A 1 -13.00 22.62 10.44
C MET A 1 -11.68 21.89 10.60
N GLU A 2 -11.10 21.16 9.65
CA GLU A 2 -11.34 20.88 8.23
C GLU A 2 -10.63 19.53 7.97
N ASP A 3 -11.34 18.39 7.93
CA ASP A 3 -10.76 17.06 7.65
C ASP A 3 -11.34 16.42 6.38
N SER A 4 -12.03 17.23 5.57
CA SER A 4 -12.92 16.77 4.50
C SER A 4 -12.35 16.94 3.08
N ASP A 5 -11.09 17.31 2.89
CA ASP A 5 -10.51 17.52 1.54
C ASP A 5 -10.05 16.22 0.82
N LEU A 6 -10.28 15.04 1.41
CA LEU A 6 -10.00 13.74 0.79
C LEU A 6 -11.25 12.85 0.64
N GLY A 7 -12.43 13.39 0.94
CA GLY A 7 -13.69 12.64 1.00
C GLY A 7 -14.44 12.45 -0.33
N ASN A 8 -13.86 12.84 -1.47
CA ASN A 8 -14.57 12.76 -2.76
C ASN A 8 -13.72 12.23 -3.92
N LEU A 9 -12.81 11.28 -3.64
CA LEU A 9 -12.45 10.33 -4.69
C LEU A 9 -13.70 9.46 -4.90
N ASP A 10 -14.48 9.72 -5.95
CA ASP A 10 -15.72 9.00 -6.26
C ASP A 10 -15.56 7.50 -5.98
N GLU A 11 -16.36 6.96 -5.06
CA GLU A 11 -16.26 5.55 -4.65
C GLU A 11 -16.35 4.62 -5.87
N ALA A 12 -17.25 4.95 -6.81
CA ALA A 12 -17.38 4.27 -8.09
C ALA A 12 -16.10 4.36 -8.96
N SER A 13 -15.35 5.46 -8.89
CA SER A 13 -14.06 5.61 -9.56
C SER A 13 -12.97 4.78 -8.88
N LEU A 14 -13.01 4.66 -7.54
CA LEU A 14 -12.08 3.82 -6.81
C LEU A 14 -12.30 2.33 -7.10
N ASP A 15 -13.54 1.89 -7.28
CA ASP A 15 -13.85 0.50 -7.62
C ASP A 15 -13.32 0.13 -9.00
N ALA A 16 -13.57 0.98 -10.01
CA ALA A 16 -13.04 0.78 -11.35
C ALA A 16 -11.49 0.74 -11.35
N GLN A 17 -10.85 1.64 -10.60
CA GLN A 17 -9.40 1.65 -10.47
C GLN A 17 -8.85 0.43 -9.75
N TRP A 18 -9.57 -0.10 -8.74
CA TRP A 18 -9.19 -1.32 -8.04
C TRP A 18 -9.26 -2.55 -8.94
N GLU A 19 -10.35 -2.72 -9.69
CA GLU A 19 -10.48 -3.82 -10.64
C GLU A 19 -9.37 -3.76 -11.70
N GLN A 20 -9.15 -2.58 -12.29
CA GLN A 20 -8.08 -2.37 -13.26
C GLN A 20 -6.70 -2.67 -12.67
N TRP A 21 -6.46 -2.25 -11.42
CA TRP A 21 -5.21 -2.49 -10.72
C TRP A 21 -4.99 -3.99 -10.44
N LYS A 22 -6.01 -4.70 -9.95
CA LYS A 22 -5.96 -6.15 -9.75
C LYS A 22 -5.64 -6.89 -11.05
N ILE A 23 -6.27 -6.49 -12.16
CA ILE A 23 -6.01 -7.08 -13.49
C ILE A 23 -4.56 -6.80 -13.91
N THR A 24 -4.12 -5.55 -13.80
CA THR A 24 -2.77 -5.11 -14.21
C THR A 24 -1.68 -5.88 -13.45
N TYR A 25 -1.85 -6.10 -12.15
CA TYR A 25 -0.88 -6.78 -11.29
C TYR A 25 -1.21 -8.24 -11.02
N LYS A 26 -2.22 -8.81 -11.70
CA LYS A 26 -2.68 -10.20 -11.60
C LYS A 26 -2.94 -10.64 -10.15
N LYS A 27 -3.55 -9.76 -9.37
CA LYS A 27 -3.85 -9.98 -7.95
C LYS A 27 -4.97 -11.00 -7.79
N LYS A 28 -4.79 -11.92 -6.85
CA LYS A 28 -5.76 -12.95 -6.48
C LYS A 28 -5.76 -13.06 -4.95
N TYR A 29 -6.95 -13.11 -4.38
CA TYR A 29 -7.16 -13.23 -2.94
C TYR A 29 -7.90 -14.54 -2.65
N ASN A 30 -7.61 -15.16 -1.51
CA ASN A 30 -8.14 -16.48 -1.18
C ASN A 30 -9.55 -16.40 -0.59
N SER A 31 -9.98 -15.22 -0.14
CA SER A 31 -11.30 -15.00 0.42
C SER A 31 -11.81 -13.56 0.20
N PRO A 32 -13.14 -13.35 0.19
CA PRO A 32 -13.72 -12.00 0.15
C PRO A 32 -13.28 -11.12 1.33
N LYS A 33 -13.01 -11.74 2.49
CA LYS A 33 -12.50 -11.04 3.66
C LYS A 33 -11.09 -10.50 3.41
N GLU A 34 -10.20 -11.34 2.89
CA GLU A 34 -8.84 -10.93 2.52
C GLU A 34 -8.89 -9.82 1.46
N GLU A 35 -9.75 -9.95 0.45
CA GLU A 35 -9.91 -8.93 -0.58
C GLU A 35 -10.37 -7.58 -0.01
N ALA A 36 -11.34 -7.59 0.91
CA ALA A 36 -11.79 -6.36 1.59
C ALA A 36 -10.69 -5.70 2.43
N GLU A 37 -9.87 -6.50 3.13
CA GLU A 37 -8.72 -6.00 3.88
C GLU A 37 -7.67 -5.38 2.95
N ARG A 38 -7.37 -6.04 1.83
CA ARG A 38 -6.41 -5.59 0.81
C ARG A 38 -6.90 -4.34 0.07
N ARG A 39 -8.21 -4.25 -0.18
CA ARG A 39 -8.88 -3.07 -0.74
C ARG A 39 -8.69 -1.85 0.16
N ALA A 40 -8.92 -2.00 1.47
CA ALA A 40 -8.75 -0.90 2.42
C ALA A 40 -7.30 -0.38 2.45
N ILE A 41 -6.31 -1.29 2.41
CA ILE A 41 -4.88 -0.92 2.33
C ILE A 41 -4.57 -0.18 1.02
N TRP A 42 -5.10 -0.68 -0.09
CA TRP A 42 -4.93 -0.05 -1.40
C TRP A 42 -5.50 1.37 -1.46
N GLU A 43 -6.67 1.60 -0.88
CA GLU A 43 -7.25 2.94 -0.79
C GLU A 43 -6.41 3.88 0.08
N GLU A 44 -5.88 3.40 1.20
CA GLU A 44 -4.95 4.17 2.03
C GLU A 44 -3.71 4.56 1.23
N SER A 45 -3.14 3.63 0.47
CA SER A 45 -2.03 3.89 -0.46
C SER A 45 -2.39 4.95 -1.51
N MET A 46 -3.59 4.89 -2.10
CA MET A 46 -4.09 5.91 -3.04
C MET A 46 -4.14 7.29 -2.39
N ARG A 47 -4.74 7.40 -1.18
CA ARG A 47 -4.82 8.68 -0.45
C ARG A 47 -3.43 9.26 -0.18
N ARG A 48 -2.48 8.41 0.24
CA ARG A 48 -1.08 8.81 0.47
C ARG A 48 -0.40 9.30 -0.80
N ILE A 49 -0.57 8.60 -1.92
CA ILE A 49 -0.01 9.00 -3.23
C ILE A 49 -0.58 10.36 -3.65
N VAL A 50 -1.90 10.54 -3.55
CA VAL A 50 -2.56 11.80 -3.92
C VAL A 50 -2.07 12.94 -3.03
N ALA A 51 -2.01 12.76 -1.72
CA ALA A 51 -1.52 13.76 -0.78
C ALA A 51 -0.05 14.14 -1.07
N HIS A 52 0.84 13.15 -1.22
CA HIS A 52 2.24 13.38 -1.55
C HIS A 52 2.40 14.15 -2.87
N ASN A 53 1.64 13.78 -3.90
CA ASN A 53 1.72 14.44 -5.20
C ASN A 53 1.16 15.86 -5.17
N LYS A 54 0.12 16.14 -4.38
CA LYS A 54 -0.34 17.51 -4.11
C LYS A 54 0.79 18.34 -3.47
N GLU A 55 1.48 17.80 -2.47
CA GLU A 55 2.61 18.47 -1.82
C GLU A 55 3.82 18.65 -2.74
N ALA A 56 4.12 17.65 -3.59
CA ALA A 56 5.18 17.72 -4.59
C ALA A 56 4.91 18.82 -5.62
N ALA A 57 3.67 19.00 -6.06
CA ALA A 57 3.26 20.08 -6.95
C ALA A 57 3.45 21.48 -6.32
N LEU A 58 3.43 21.57 -4.98
CA LEU A 58 3.76 22.79 -4.23
C LEU A 58 5.28 22.96 -4.01
N GLY A 59 6.11 22.09 -4.58
CA GLY A 59 7.56 22.11 -4.42
C GLY A 59 8.08 21.61 -3.07
N LYS A 60 7.23 20.98 -2.24
CA LYS A 60 7.65 20.44 -0.93
C LYS A 60 8.41 19.12 -1.06
N HIS A 61 8.26 18.42 -2.18
CA HIS A 61 8.96 17.18 -2.49
C HIS A 61 9.61 17.26 -3.87
N THR A 62 10.72 16.55 -4.04
CA THR A 62 11.47 16.48 -5.30
C THR A 62 11.04 15.33 -6.20
N PHE A 63 10.05 14.53 -5.77
CA PHE A 63 9.56 13.36 -6.49
C PHE A 63 8.06 13.19 -6.30
N THR A 64 7.45 12.45 -7.21
CA THR A 64 6.04 12.03 -7.15
C THR A 64 5.93 10.55 -6.88
N MET A 65 4.85 10.12 -6.25
CA MET A 65 4.51 8.72 -6.03
C MET A 65 3.48 8.25 -7.07
N GLY A 66 3.43 6.94 -7.30
CA GLY A 66 2.46 6.31 -8.18
C GLY A 66 2.01 4.97 -7.62
N MET A 67 0.78 4.56 -7.97
CA MET A 67 0.24 3.29 -7.53
C MET A 67 1.02 2.13 -8.18
N ASN A 68 1.45 1.17 -7.37
CA ASN A 68 2.32 0.07 -7.78
C ASN A 68 1.81 -1.28 -7.29
N HIS A 69 2.53 -2.36 -7.60
CA HIS A 69 2.17 -3.73 -7.22
C HIS A 69 2.16 -4.00 -5.70
N LEU A 70 2.74 -3.12 -4.89
CA LEU A 70 2.75 -3.17 -3.42
C LEU A 70 1.61 -2.35 -2.81
N GLY A 71 0.71 -1.79 -3.63
CA GLY A 71 -0.36 -0.91 -3.17
C GLY A 71 -1.27 -1.52 -2.11
N ASP A 72 -1.43 -2.85 -2.09
CA ASP A 72 -2.25 -3.61 -1.13
C ASP A 72 -1.47 -4.15 0.08
N LEU A 73 -0.20 -3.76 0.24
CA LEU A 73 0.64 -4.17 1.36
C LEU A 73 0.84 -3.03 2.35
N ARG A 74 0.73 -3.34 3.64
CA ARG A 74 1.12 -2.40 4.69
C ARG A 74 2.65 -2.28 4.75
N PRO A 75 3.21 -1.14 5.20
CA PRO A 75 4.65 -0.99 5.37
C PRO A 75 5.30 -2.12 6.20
N GLU A 76 4.58 -2.64 7.19
CA GLU A 76 5.01 -3.75 8.04
C GLU A 76 5.11 -5.08 7.26
N GLU A 77 4.26 -5.26 6.25
CA GLU A 77 4.24 -6.45 5.39
C GLU A 77 5.32 -6.39 4.30
N VAL A 78 5.69 -5.19 3.86
CA VAL A 78 6.75 -4.98 2.85
C VAL A 78 8.12 -5.46 3.37
N CYS A 79 8.38 -5.33 4.67
CA CYS A 79 9.65 -5.78 5.27
C CYS A 79 9.78 -7.32 5.36
N CYS A 80 8.66 -8.05 5.38
CA CYS A 80 8.66 -9.50 5.57
C CYS A 80 8.93 -10.31 4.29
N GLY A 81 9.17 -9.66 3.15
CA GLY A 81 9.50 -10.29 1.87
C GLY A 81 10.96 -10.74 1.70
N GLY A 82 11.80 -10.73 2.74
CA GLY A 82 13.21 -11.12 2.57
C GLY A 82 14.08 -11.34 3.81
N LEU A 83 13.66 -11.01 5.03
CA LEU A 83 14.37 -11.43 6.24
C LEU A 83 13.44 -11.48 7.45
N CYS A 84 12.53 -12.45 7.48
CA CYS A 84 11.96 -12.87 8.75
C CYS A 84 13.07 -13.52 9.57
N VAL A 85 13.71 -12.75 10.46
CA VAL A 85 14.54 -13.33 11.52
C VAL A 85 13.58 -14.18 12.37
N PRO A 86 13.75 -15.51 12.47
CA PRO A 86 12.90 -16.32 13.31
C PRO A 86 12.95 -15.78 14.73
N LYS A 87 11.79 -15.58 15.35
CA LYS A 87 11.68 -15.26 16.77
C LYS A 87 11.95 -16.51 17.62
N ASP A 88 13.14 -17.07 17.50
CA ASP A 88 13.69 -18.03 18.44
C ASP A 88 15.14 -17.65 18.72
N GLY A 89 15.34 -17.02 19.89
CA GLY A 89 16.61 -16.46 20.33
C GLY A 89 17.69 -17.50 20.63
N LYS A 90 18.25 -18.13 19.60
CA LYS A 90 19.54 -18.81 19.70
C LYS A 90 20.41 -18.51 18.50
N ARG A 91 21.24 -17.47 18.66
CA ARG A 91 22.37 -17.17 17.77
C ARG A 91 23.26 -18.41 17.67
N PRO A 92 23.48 -19.01 16.49
CA PRO A 92 24.50 -20.04 16.35
C PRO A 92 25.88 -19.38 16.46
N SER A 93 26.63 -19.77 17.49
CA SER A 93 28.05 -19.43 17.62
C SER A 93 28.83 -20.10 16.49
N HIS A 94 29.39 -19.32 15.58
CA HIS A 94 30.38 -19.82 14.62
C HIS A 94 31.75 -19.89 15.33
N PRO A 95 32.43 -21.05 15.35
CA PRO A 95 33.83 -21.09 15.75
C PRO A 95 34.71 -20.49 14.65
N LYS A 96 35.81 -19.88 15.09
CA LYS A 96 36.79 -19.17 14.27
C LYS A 96 37.70 -20.11 13.49
#